data_AF-A0A9J6CWI0-F1
#
_entry.id   AF-A0A9J6CWI0-F1
#
_cell.length_a   1.000
_cell.length_b   1.000
_cell.length_c   1.000
_cell.angle_alpha   90.00
_cell.angle_beta   90.00
_cell.angle_gamma   90.00
#
_symmetry.space_group_name_H-M   'P 1'
#
loop_
_entity.id
_entity.type
_entity.pdbx_description
1 polymer ?
#
loop_
_entity_poly.entity_id
_entity_poly.type
_entity_poly.pdbx_seq_one_letter_code
_entity_poly.pdbx_strand_id
1 'polypeptide(L)'
;MDSHLASLLQKRHDLKEAWRKIKLNRYLRTKIADLGCEIESHAKTLCAQQWNNTCDEADGKMRRGSKWGLLRHLMADSDKHTRGGTQLQIERLVHKHAQDGGG
;
A
#
# COMPACT_ATOMS: atom_id res chain seq x y z
N MET A 1 -12.18 5.98 -0.60
CA MET A 1 -11.20 6.57 -1.54
C MET A 1 -10.98 8.00 -1.10
N ASP A 2 -9.73 8.46 -1.01
CA ASP A 2 -9.40 9.84 -0.66
C ASP A 2 -9.91 10.80 -1.76
N SER A 3 -10.67 11.83 -1.36
CA SER A 3 -11.33 12.77 -2.29
C SER A 3 -10.32 13.68 -3.00
N HIS A 4 -9.19 13.98 -2.36
CA HIS A 4 -8.11 14.76 -2.94
C HIS A 4 -7.36 13.94 -3.99
N LEU A 5 -7.03 12.67 -3.70
CA LEU A 5 -6.42 11.76 -4.67
C LEU A 5 -7.31 11.53 -5.90
N ALA A 6 -8.63 11.38 -5.70
CA ALA A 6 -9.59 11.26 -6.80
C ALA A 6 -9.57 12.52 -7.69
N SER A 7 -9.53 13.71 -7.09
CA SER A 7 -9.43 14.98 -7.83
C SER A 7 -8.13 15.08 -8.64
N LEU A 8 -6.99 14.68 -8.07
CA LEU A 8 -5.70 14.70 -8.76
C LEU A 8 -5.66 13.72 -9.95
N LEU A 9 -6.22 12.52 -9.77
CA LEU A 9 -6.31 11.52 -10.84
C LEU A 9 -7.18 12.02 -12.00
N GLN A 10 -8.32 12.66 -11.70
CA GLN A 10 -9.20 13.25 -12.71
C GLN A 10 -8.48 14.37 -13.48
N LYS A 11 -7.82 15.30 -12.77
CA LYS A 11 -7.04 16.37 -13.40
C LYS A 11 -5.94 15.83 -14.31
N ARG A 12 -5.22 14.78 -13.87
CA ARG A 12 -4.18 14.13 -14.69
C ARG A 12 -4.77 13.48 -15.93
N HIS A 13 -5.92 12.83 -15.80
CA HIS A 13 -6.64 12.22 -16.93
C HIS A 13 -7.00 13.27 -17.99
N ASP A 14 -7.62 14.38 -17.57
CA ASP A 14 -8.11 15.41 -18.49
C ASP A 14 -6.96 16.11 -19.22
N LEU A 15 -5.85 16.38 -18.51
CA LEU A 15 -4.65 16.93 -19.13
C LEU A 15 -3.99 15.97 -20.11
N LYS A 16 -4.02 14.66 -19.82
CA LYS A 16 -3.49 13.63 -20.71
C LYS A 16 -4.32 13.51 -21.98
N GLU A 17 -5.65 13.60 -21.88
CA GLU A 17 -6.55 13.67 -23.04
C GLU A 17 -6.30 14.93 -23.89
N ALA A 18 -6.11 16.09 -23.25
CA ALA A 18 -5.75 17.32 -23.95
C ALA A 18 -4.38 17.21 -24.64
N TRP A 19 -3.37 16.65 -23.97
CA TRP A 19 -2.04 16.46 -24.53
C TRP A 19 -2.01 15.45 -25.69
N ARG A 20 -2.85 14.41 -25.65
CA ARG A 20 -3.00 13.48 -26.78
C ARG A 20 -3.44 14.19 -28.07
N LYS A 21 -4.27 15.23 -27.95
CA LYS A 21 -4.71 16.08 -29.07
C LYS A 21 -3.62 17.05 -29.53
N ILE A 22 -2.72 17.50 -28.64
CA ILE A 22 -1.66 18.49 -28.92
C ILE A 22 -0.31 18.02 -28.37
N LYS A 23 0.27 16.97 -28.97
CA LYS A 23 1.48 16.28 -28.45
C LYS A 23 2.72 17.17 -28.35
N LEU A 24 2.82 18.20 -29.19
CA LEU A 24 3.96 19.13 -29.23
C LEU A 24 3.93 20.15 -28.08
N ASN A 25 2.83 20.25 -27.32
CA ASN A 25 2.74 21.17 -26.21
C ASN A 25 3.56 20.67 -25.01
N ARG A 26 4.75 21.24 -24.81
CA ARG A 26 5.64 20.89 -23.69
C ARG A 26 5.06 21.26 -22.34
N TYR A 27 4.29 22.34 -22.24
CA TYR A 27 3.68 22.77 -20.98
C TYR A 27 2.72 21.71 -20.42
N LEU A 28 1.86 21.14 -21.28
CA LEU A 28 0.95 20.06 -20.88
C LEU A 28 1.72 18.82 -20.43
N ARG A 29 2.80 18.47 -21.13
CA ARG A 29 3.66 17.33 -20.75
C ARG A 29 4.29 17.53 -19.36
N THR A 30 4.84 18.72 -19.09
CA THR A 30 5.41 19.06 -17.78
C THR A 30 4.35 18.98 -16.69
N LYS A 31 3.18 19.59 -16.92
CA LYS A 31 2.10 19.59 -15.93
C LYS A 31 1.56 18.20 -15.59
N ILE A 32 1.52 17.29 -16.58
CA ILE A 32 1.17 15.87 -16.34
C ILE A 32 2.24 15.18 -15.49
N ALA A 33 3.52 15.48 -15.71
CA ALA A 33 4.62 14.94 -14.93
C ALA A 33 4.57 15.44 -13.48
N ASP A 34 4.37 16.75 -13.28
CA ASP A 34 4.25 17.37 -11.96
C ASP A 34 3.09 16.75 -11.15
N LEU A 35 1.91 16.61 -11.77
CA LEU A 35 0.77 15.91 -11.16
C LEU A 35 1.08 14.45 -10.84
N GLY A 36 1.88 13.79 -11.68
CA GLY A 36 2.36 12.44 -11.43
C GLY A 36 3.17 12.35 -10.13
N CYS A 37 4.12 13.27 -9.94
CA CYS A 37 4.93 13.37 -8.73
C CYS A 37 4.07 13.70 -7.50
N GLU A 38 3.10 14.61 -7.62
CA GLU A 38 2.18 14.97 -6.54
C GLU A 38 1.33 13.77 -6.10
N ILE A 39 0.76 13.04 -7.06
CA ILE A 39 0.00 11.80 -6.79
C ILE A 39 0.86 10.77 -6.08
N GLU A 40 2.09 10.55 -6.53
CA GLU A 40 3.00 9.57 -5.92
C GLU A 40 3.36 9.96 -4.48
N SER A 41 3.70 11.23 -4.26
CA SER A 41 4.01 11.76 -2.93
C SER A 41 2.83 11.60 -1.97
N HIS A 42 1.63 11.95 -2.43
CA HIS A 42 0.42 11.83 -1.63
C HIS A 42 0.07 10.36 -1.35
N ALA A 43 0.17 9.48 -2.34
CA ALA A 43 -0.07 8.05 -2.16
C ALA A 43 0.91 7.41 -1.16
N LYS A 44 2.20 7.77 -1.19
CA LYS A 44 3.19 7.33 -0.21
C LYS A 44 2.83 7.76 1.21
N THR A 45 2.42 9.03 1.36
CA THR A 45 2.01 9.60 2.64
C THR A 45 0.76 8.88 3.17
N LEU A 46 -0.23 8.67 2.31
CA LEU A 46 -1.48 7.97 2.66
C LEU A 46 -1.20 6.52 3.07
N CYS A 47 -0.35 5.79 2.35
CA CYS A 47 0.07 4.44 2.74
C CYS A 47 0.72 4.43 4.13
N ALA A 48 1.63 5.36 4.41
CA ALA A 48 2.27 5.44 5.73
C ALA A 48 1.27 5.74 6.85
N GLN A 49 0.31 6.64 6.60
CA GLN A 49 -0.77 6.94 7.55
C GLN A 49 -1.69 5.74 7.77
N GLN A 50 -2.11 5.05 6.71
CA GLN A 50 -2.92 3.84 6.81
C GLN A 50 -2.19 2.73 7.56
N TRP A 51 -0.88 2.60 7.34
CA TRP A 51 -0.05 1.66 8.08
C TRP A 51 0.00 1.99 9.57
N ASN A 52 0.28 3.24 9.93
CA ASN A 52 0.27 3.67 11.33
C ASN A 52 -1.09 3.44 12.00
N ASN A 53 -2.20 3.81 11.33
CA ASN A 53 -3.53 3.56 11.87
C ASN A 53 -3.79 2.06 12.08
N THR A 54 -3.32 1.21 11.17
CA THR A 54 -3.43 -0.24 11.28
C THR A 54 -2.63 -0.76 12.49
N CYS A 55 -1.45 -0.22 12.73
CA CYS A 55 -0.64 -0.53 13.91
C CYS A 55 -1.28 -0.02 15.21
N ASP A 56 -1.82 1.19 15.22
CA ASP A 56 -2.49 1.79 16.39
C ASP A 56 -3.77 1.02 16.76
N GLU A 57 -4.56 0.59 15.77
CA GLU A 57 -5.70 -0.31 15.98
C GLU A 57 -5.26 -1.67 16.54
N ALA A 58 -4.09 -2.17 16.11
CA ALA A 58 -3.51 -3.41 16.60
C ALA A 58 -3.06 -3.32 18.06
N ASP A 59 -2.40 -2.22 18.43
CA ASP A 59 -1.89 -1.96 19.77
C ASP A 59 -3.03 -1.66 20.77
N GLY A 60 -4.04 -0.91 20.32
CA GLY A 60 -5.10 -0.40 21.19
C GLY A 60 -6.14 -1.42 21.65
N LYS A 61 -6.55 -2.40 20.81
CA LYS A 61 -7.65 -3.34 21.16
C LYS A 61 -7.95 -4.45 20.15
N MET A 62 -6.99 -4.93 19.37
CA MET A 62 -7.30 -5.96 18.37
C MET A 62 -7.89 -7.24 19.00
N ARG A 63 -9.14 -7.57 18.64
CA ARG A 63 -9.72 -8.89 18.90
C ARG A 63 -8.84 -9.96 18.26
N ARG A 64 -8.71 -11.14 18.90
CA ARG A 64 -7.82 -12.24 18.45
C ARG A 64 -7.92 -12.55 16.95
N GLY A 65 -9.12 -12.50 16.36
CA GLY A 65 -9.34 -12.74 14.93
C GLY A 65 -8.75 -11.66 14.01
N SER A 66 -8.76 -10.39 14.42
CA SER A 66 -8.21 -9.27 13.64
C SER A 66 -6.68 -9.30 13.59
N LYS A 67 -6.01 -9.78 14.66
CA LYS A 67 -4.55 -10.00 14.66
C LYS A 67 -4.13 -11.02 13.62
N TRP A 68 -4.87 -12.12 13.50
CA TRP A 68 -4.63 -13.13 12.47
C TRP A 68 -4.92 -12.63 11.06
N GLY A 69 -5.90 -11.72 10.90
CA GLY A 69 -6.17 -11.03 9.64
C GLY A 69 -4.99 -10.15 9.20
N LEU A 70 -4.46 -9.33 10.11
CA LEU A 70 -3.30 -8.48 9.85
C LEU A 70 -2.03 -9.29 9.60
N LEU A 71 -1.75 -10.30 10.42
CA LEU A 71 -0.62 -11.21 10.21
C LEU A 71 -0.68 -11.87 8.82
N ARG A 72 -1.87 -12.34 8.43
CA ARG A 72 -2.07 -12.93 7.11
C ARG A 72 -1.87 -11.92 5.99
N HIS A 73 -2.29 -10.67 6.18
CA HIS A 73 -2.07 -9.60 5.21
C HIS A 73 -0.57 -9.25 5.07
N LEU A 74 0.16 -9.20 6.19
CA LEU A 74 1.61 -8.99 6.22
C LEU A 74 2.40 -10.13 5.57
N MET A 75 1.92 -11.37 5.70
CA MET A 75 2.51 -12.55 5.04
C MET A 75 2.03 -12.71 3.59
N ALA A 76 0.98 -11.99 3.16
CA ALA A 76 0.40 -12.13 1.83
C ALA A 76 1.24 -11.49 0.72
N ASP A 77 2.24 -10.67 1.06
CA ASP A 77 3.20 -10.11 0.10
C ASP A 77 4.14 -11.17 -0.49
N SER A 78 4.20 -12.38 0.07
CA SER A 78 5.02 -13.47 -0.47
C SER A 78 4.22 -14.36 -1.44
N ASP A 79 3.94 -13.87 -2.65
CA ASP A 79 3.67 -14.55 -3.95
C ASP A 79 2.80 -15.84 -4.01
N LYS A 80 2.23 -16.34 -2.90
CA LYS A 80 1.53 -17.63 -2.81
C LYS A 80 0.40 -17.53 -1.80
N HIS A 81 -0.75 -17.10 -2.29
CA HIS A 81 -2.03 -17.08 -1.57
C HIS A 81 -2.64 -18.48 -1.36
N THR A 82 -1.85 -19.49 -0.99
CA THR A 82 -2.37 -20.80 -0.62
C THR A 82 -2.36 -20.95 0.90
N ARG A 83 -3.47 -21.47 1.46
CA ARG A 83 -3.60 -21.77 2.89
C ARG A 83 -2.41 -22.59 3.42
N GLY A 84 -1.88 -23.50 2.60
CA GLY A 84 -0.68 -24.28 2.91
C GLY A 84 0.62 -23.46 2.94
N GLY A 85 0.78 -22.48 2.06
CA GLY A 85 1.95 -21.59 2.04
C GLY A 85 2.03 -20.71 3.28
N THR A 86 0.89 -20.16 3.71
CA THR A 86 0.79 -19.38 4.95
C THR A 86 1.08 -20.23 6.17
N GLN A 87 0.57 -21.47 6.23
CA GLN A 87 0.82 -22.38 7.34
C GLN A 87 2.31 -22.74 7.47
N LEU A 88 2.96 -23.06 6.34
CA LEU A 88 4.39 -23.37 6.32
C LEU A 88 5.26 -22.19 6.78
N GLN A 89 4.87 -20.95 6.46
CA GLN A 89 5.58 -19.76 6.93
C GLN A 89 5.39 -19.51 8.43
N ILE A 90 4.17 -19.72 8.95
CA ILE A 90 3.91 -19.66 10.39
C ILE A 90 4.77 -20.70 11.12
N GLU A 91 4.81 -21.94 10.63
CA GLU A 91 5.63 -23.01 11.22
C GLU A 91 7.12 -22.65 11.22
N ARG A 92 7.64 -22.07 10.12
CA ARG A 92 9.03 -21.58 10.06
C ARG A 92 9.29 -20.46 11.07
N LEU A 93 8.39 -19.49 11.21
CA LEU A 93 8.53 -18.38 12.15
C LEU A 93 8.48 -18.86 13.61
N VAL A 94 7.57 -19.78 13.93
CA VAL A 94 7.48 -20.39 15.26
C VAL A 94 8.74 -21.19 15.58
N HIS A 95 9.25 -22.01 14.65
CA HIS A 95 10.49 -22.74 14.84
C HIS A 95 11.71 -21.82 15.01
N LYS A 96 11.78 -20.72 14.24
CA LYS A 96 12.85 -19.73 14.36
C LYS A 96 12.84 -19.04 15.73
N HIS A 97 11.66 -18.59 16.20
CA HIS A 97 11.54 -17.98 17.52
C HIS A 97 11.74 -18.96 18.68
N ALA A 98 11.38 -20.23 18.51
CA ALA A 98 11.65 -21.27 19.50
C ALA A 98 13.17 -21.55 19.64
N GLN A 99 13.96 -21.30 18.60
CA GLN A 99 15.42 -21.39 18.63
C GLN A 99 16.07 -20.13 19.23
N ASP A 100 15.53 -18.94 18.95
CA ASP A 100 16.04 -17.67 19.47
C ASP A 100 15.65 -17.39 20.95
N GLY A 101 14.59 -18.03 21.46
CA GLY A 101 14.12 -17.90 22.85
C GLY A 101 14.70 -18.92 23.84
N GLY A 102 15.65 -19.73 23.41
CA GLY A 102 16.43 -20.63 24.26
C GLY A 102 17.67 -19.93 24.83
N GLY A 103 17.46 -18.96 25.72
CA GLY A 103 18.49 -18.22 26.46
C GLY A 103 17.92 -17.61 27.73
#